data_AF-A0A2V7EAA9-F1
#
_entry.id   AF-A0A2V7EAA9-F1
#
_cell.length_a   1.000
_cell.length_b   1.000
_cell.length_c   1.000
_cell.angle_alpha   90.00
_cell.angle_beta   90.00
_cell.angle_gamma   90.00
#
_symmetry.space_group_name_H-M   'P 1'
#
loop_
_entity.id
_entity.type
_entity.pdbx_description
1 polymer ?
#
loop_
_entity_poly.entity_id
_entity_poly.type
_entity_poly.pdbx_seq_one_letter_code
_entity_poly.pdbx_strand_id
1 'polypeptide(L)'
;MIAILSLLSIRLRVVAAALIPVTFVTAVAFQAHAQEAPPKVSVSFGIDTTLTDVGKVVGLVRAYLAKPDSSARSRGLWSTATDFDRRVGDLTMDAYQGFPATIVGVAPDGPGDSLYVVRVLYARGDSAGSRISPLALQRLFAVRESGAPFGFRLSGALPRLTDGWERRTKGRVTFWYAPGQQPDSAKISHTSSFVDSVAVLFHVPPPNHIDMYVTRSMEEAQRAIGLDFFPEASADRGRGGRALFGGIVLAGNPALGEGYVHEVAHVILGPTFNGRSRLFNEGVA
;
A
#
# COMPACT_ATOMS: atom_id res chain seq x y z
N MET A 1 -10.26 7.58 87.83
CA MET A 1 -11.65 8.05 87.93
C MET A 1 -12.44 7.28 86.87
N ILE A 2 -13.49 6.58 87.32
CA ILE A 2 -14.50 5.84 86.54
C ILE A 2 -14.03 4.52 85.90
N ALA A 3 -14.48 3.45 86.56
CA ALA A 3 -14.65 2.11 86.04
C ALA A 3 -15.92 2.01 85.20
N ILE A 4 -16.04 0.98 84.34
CA ILE A 4 -17.25 0.19 84.11
C ILE A 4 -16.87 -1.10 83.34
N LEU A 5 -17.22 -2.24 83.97
CA LEU A 5 -17.73 -3.54 83.46
C LEU A 5 -17.27 -4.07 82.07
N SER A 6 -17.12 -5.37 81.81
CA SER A 6 -17.25 -6.62 82.57
C SER A 6 -16.98 -7.78 81.59
N LEU A 7 -16.36 -8.86 82.09
CA LEU A 7 -16.63 -10.28 81.77
C LEU A 7 -16.83 -10.70 80.29
N LEU A 8 -15.96 -11.58 79.76
CA LEU A 8 -16.17 -13.04 79.85
C LEU A 8 -14.99 -13.80 79.21
N SER A 9 -14.59 -14.85 79.89
CA SER A 9 -13.55 -15.81 79.57
C SER A 9 -13.83 -16.63 78.31
N ILE A 10 -12.79 -17.05 77.58
CA ILE A 10 -12.55 -18.42 77.12
C ILE A 10 -11.09 -18.50 76.64
N ARG A 11 -10.31 -19.40 77.25
CA ARG A 11 -8.97 -19.77 76.80
C ARG A 11 -9.11 -20.69 75.60
N LEU A 12 -8.39 -20.43 74.50
CA LEU A 12 -8.00 -21.49 73.57
C LEU A 12 -6.62 -21.19 72.97
N ARG A 13 -5.84 -22.27 72.86
CA ARG A 13 -4.40 -22.35 72.64
C ARG A 13 -3.97 -21.72 71.31
N VAL A 14 -2.96 -20.84 71.33
CA VAL A 14 -2.23 -20.42 70.13
C VAL A 14 -1.12 -21.45 69.88
N VAL A 15 -1.28 -22.23 68.80
CA VAL A 15 -0.21 -23.03 68.21
C VAL A 15 0.52 -22.14 67.21
N ALA A 16 1.84 -22.08 67.34
CA ALA A 16 2.73 -21.30 66.49
C ALA A 16 2.88 -21.91 65.08
N ALA A 17 2.77 -21.02 64.10
CA ALA A 17 3.49 -20.95 62.82
C ALA A 17 3.94 -22.24 62.09
N ALA A 18 3.41 -22.41 60.88
CA ALA A 18 4.20 -22.79 59.70
C ALA A 18 3.62 -22.09 58.46
N LEU A 19 4.24 -20.99 58.03
CA LEU A 19 3.97 -20.33 56.76
C LEU A 19 4.64 -21.14 55.64
N ILE A 20 3.84 -21.85 54.85
CA ILE A 20 4.29 -22.52 53.62
C ILE A 20 4.16 -21.48 52.48
N PRO A 21 5.24 -21.09 51.79
CA PRO A 21 5.11 -20.25 50.61
C PRO A 21 4.55 -21.11 49.46
N VAL A 22 3.30 -20.85 49.08
CA VAL A 22 2.73 -21.38 47.85
C VAL A 22 3.30 -20.57 46.69
N THR A 23 4.35 -21.07 46.05
CA THR A 23 4.82 -20.55 44.76
C THR A 23 3.82 -20.96 43.67
N PHE A 24 2.94 -20.04 43.28
CA PHE A 24 2.17 -20.14 42.04
C PHE A 24 3.13 -20.01 40.85
N VAL A 25 3.57 -21.13 40.30
CA VAL A 25 4.20 -21.16 38.96
C VAL A 25 3.07 -20.98 37.95
N THR A 26 2.85 -19.76 37.52
CA THR A 26 2.03 -19.48 36.34
C THR A 26 2.82 -19.93 35.11
N ALA A 27 2.50 -21.12 34.61
CA ALA A 27 2.92 -21.55 33.29
C ALA A 27 2.27 -20.62 32.26
N VAL A 28 3.00 -19.58 31.85
CA VAL A 28 2.63 -18.79 30.69
C VAL A 28 2.79 -19.72 29.49
N ALA A 29 1.67 -20.31 29.04
CA ALA A 29 1.62 -20.98 27.78
C ALA A 29 1.88 -19.94 26.70
N PHE A 30 3.13 -19.85 26.24
CA PHE A 30 3.43 -19.25 24.95
C PHE A 30 2.67 -20.05 23.91
N GLN A 31 1.51 -19.54 23.49
CA GLN A 31 0.96 -19.93 22.21
C GLN A 31 1.96 -19.45 21.17
N ALA A 32 2.87 -20.35 20.80
CA ALA A 32 3.60 -20.26 19.56
C ALA A 32 2.53 -20.06 18.48
N HIS A 33 2.38 -18.82 18.02
CA HIS A 33 1.70 -18.57 16.77
C HIS A 33 2.55 -19.33 15.76
N ALA A 34 2.04 -20.45 15.26
CA ALA A 34 2.65 -21.11 14.12
C ALA A 34 2.81 -20.01 13.07
N GLN A 35 4.06 -19.65 12.78
CA GLN A 35 4.36 -18.68 11.75
C GLN A 35 3.80 -19.30 10.47
N GLU A 36 2.66 -18.80 10.01
CA GLU A 36 2.05 -19.25 8.77
C GLU A 36 3.15 -19.18 7.73
N ALA A 37 3.49 -20.33 7.13
CA ALA A 37 4.61 -20.40 6.21
C ALA A 37 4.39 -19.31 5.16
N PRO A 38 5.38 -18.43 4.90
CA PRO A 38 5.19 -17.35 3.96
C PRO A 38 4.67 -17.95 2.65
N PRO A 39 3.60 -17.39 2.06
CA PRO A 39 2.95 -18.02 0.93
C PRO A 39 3.98 -18.26 -0.16
N LYS A 40 4.08 -19.52 -0.60
CA LYS A 40 5.01 -19.90 -1.66
C LYS A 40 4.63 -19.16 -2.93
N VAL A 41 5.47 -18.20 -3.32
CA VAL A 41 5.37 -17.53 -4.62
C VAL A 41 5.76 -18.51 -5.72
N SER A 42 4.78 -18.89 -6.53
CA SER A 42 4.95 -19.81 -7.65
C SER A 42 5.40 -19.06 -8.91
N VAL A 43 5.84 -19.83 -9.90
CA VAL A 43 6.31 -19.33 -11.21
C VAL A 43 5.54 -20.11 -12.28
N SER A 44 4.99 -19.40 -13.26
CA SER A 44 4.23 -20.00 -14.36
C SER A 44 5.13 -20.77 -15.32
N PHE A 45 4.52 -21.68 -16.10
CA PHE A 45 5.20 -22.61 -17.01
C PHE A 45 6.11 -21.93 -18.05
N GLY A 46 5.82 -20.68 -18.42
CA GLY A 46 6.55 -19.94 -19.47
C GLY A 46 7.81 -19.22 -18.99
N ILE A 47 8.17 -19.32 -17.70
CA ILE A 47 9.32 -18.60 -17.14
C ILE A 47 10.48 -19.56 -16.94
N ASP A 48 11.53 -19.38 -17.73
CA ASP A 48 12.78 -20.12 -17.61
C ASP A 48 13.73 -19.46 -16.59
N THR A 49 13.75 -19.98 -15.37
CA THR A 49 14.65 -19.49 -14.31
C THR A 49 16.09 -19.99 -14.43
N THR A 50 16.41 -20.82 -15.43
CA THR A 50 17.81 -21.21 -15.71
C THR A 50 18.58 -20.09 -16.39
N LEU A 51 17.87 -19.16 -17.05
CA LEU A 51 18.43 -17.90 -17.53
C LEU A 51 18.83 -17.04 -16.32
N THR A 52 20.10 -16.63 -16.28
CA THR A 52 20.71 -16.00 -15.09
C THR A 52 19.94 -14.80 -14.58
N ASP A 53 19.56 -13.88 -15.46
CA ASP A 53 18.86 -12.66 -15.04
C ASP A 53 17.39 -12.90 -14.71
N VAL A 54 16.71 -13.81 -15.43
CA VAL A 54 15.34 -14.22 -15.09
C VAL A 54 15.31 -14.86 -13.70
N GLY A 55 16.25 -15.76 -13.40
CA GLY A 55 16.38 -16.37 -12.08
C GLY A 55 16.62 -15.35 -10.96
N LYS A 56 17.48 -14.36 -11.21
CA LYS A 56 17.73 -13.24 -10.27
C LYS A 56 16.49 -12.38 -10.04
N VAL A 57 15.78 -11.99 -11.09
CA VAL A 57 14.54 -11.20 -11.02
C VAL A 57 13.44 -11.97 -10.28
N VAL A 58 13.29 -13.27 -10.56
CA VAL A 58 12.38 -14.13 -9.80
C VAL A 58 12.76 -14.21 -8.32
N GLY A 59 14.06 -14.34 -8.00
CA GLY A 59 14.56 -14.31 -6.63
C GLY A 59 14.24 -13.00 -5.90
N LEU A 60 14.45 -11.86 -6.56
CA LEU A 60 14.10 -10.53 -6.07
C LEU A 60 12.61 -10.41 -5.73
N VAL A 61 11.74 -10.82 -6.65
CA VAL A 61 10.28 -10.74 -6.49
C VAL A 61 9.81 -11.64 -5.36
N ARG A 62 10.36 -12.84 -5.23
CA ARG A 62 10.09 -13.73 -4.08
C ARG A 62 10.48 -13.09 -2.75
N ALA A 63 11.67 -12.48 -2.69
CA ALA A 63 12.13 -11.79 -1.48
C ALA A 63 11.25 -10.57 -1.14
N TYR A 64 10.74 -9.87 -2.16
CA TYR A 64 9.82 -8.76 -1.99
C TYR A 64 8.48 -9.25 -1.41
N LEU A 65 7.84 -10.22 -2.07
CA LEU A 65 6.52 -10.75 -1.71
C LEU A 65 6.48 -11.54 -0.41
N ALA A 66 7.63 -11.94 0.13
CA ALA A 66 7.72 -12.45 1.50
C ALA A 66 7.28 -11.40 2.55
N LYS A 67 7.40 -10.11 2.22
CA LYS A 67 6.92 -8.98 3.04
C LYS A 67 6.73 -7.73 2.17
N PRO A 68 5.63 -7.62 1.40
CA PRO A 68 5.43 -6.54 0.43
C PRO A 68 4.93 -5.28 1.15
N ASP A 69 5.87 -4.62 1.85
CA ASP A 69 5.64 -3.40 2.60
C ASP A 69 6.75 -2.36 2.32
N SER A 70 6.62 -1.19 2.94
CA SER A 70 7.59 -0.10 2.80
C SER A 70 9.00 -0.46 3.30
N SER A 71 9.17 -1.54 4.08
CA SER A 71 10.50 -2.01 4.50
C SER A 71 11.31 -2.63 3.36
N ALA A 72 10.71 -2.89 2.19
CA ALA A 72 11.44 -3.34 1.01
C ALA A 72 12.65 -2.45 0.66
N ARG A 73 12.56 -1.14 0.92
CA ARG A 73 13.69 -0.19 0.73
C ARG A 73 14.85 -0.47 1.67
N SER A 74 14.59 -0.60 2.97
CA SER A 74 15.65 -0.89 3.96
C SER A 74 16.22 -2.30 3.81
N ARG A 75 15.44 -3.24 3.27
CA ARG A 75 15.90 -4.58 2.87
C ARG A 75 16.68 -4.60 1.54
N GLY A 76 16.85 -3.44 0.90
CA GLY A 76 17.60 -3.31 -0.35
C GLY A 76 16.92 -3.89 -1.59
N LEU A 77 15.62 -4.21 -1.50
CA LEU A 77 14.84 -4.83 -2.58
C LEU A 77 14.15 -3.82 -3.48
N TRP A 78 13.99 -2.58 -3.00
CA TRP A 78 13.42 -1.48 -3.76
C TRP A 78 14.50 -0.44 -4.10
N SER A 79 14.44 0.10 -5.32
CA SER A 79 15.34 1.12 -5.83
C SER A 79 15.23 2.39 -5.01
N THR A 80 16.30 3.15 -4.95
CA THR A 80 16.30 4.50 -4.38
C THR A 80 16.97 5.47 -5.34
N ALA A 81 17.10 5.10 -6.62
CA ALA A 81 17.80 5.88 -7.63
C ALA A 81 17.02 7.14 -8.05
N THR A 82 15.68 7.10 -7.96
CA THR A 82 14.82 8.23 -8.32
C THR A 82 14.16 8.85 -7.09
N ASP A 83 13.79 10.13 -7.18
CA ASP A 83 13.03 10.82 -6.12
C ASP A 83 11.68 10.16 -5.84
N PHE A 84 11.05 9.63 -6.89
CA PHE A 84 9.82 8.88 -6.78
C PHE A 84 10.02 7.61 -5.95
N ASP A 85 11.00 6.78 -6.31
CA ASP A 85 11.27 5.52 -5.61
C ASP A 85 11.71 5.74 -4.16
N ARG A 86 12.44 6.82 -3.87
CA ARG A 86 12.83 7.21 -2.51
C ARG A 86 11.64 7.59 -1.64
N ARG A 87 10.73 8.41 -2.16
CA ARG A 87 9.61 8.97 -1.38
C ARG A 87 8.40 8.05 -1.32
N VAL A 88 7.98 7.54 -2.48
CA VAL A 88 6.69 6.86 -2.66
C VAL A 88 6.83 5.34 -2.52
N GLY A 89 7.77 4.73 -3.24
CA GLY A 89 7.92 3.28 -3.28
C GLY A 89 6.81 2.59 -4.08
N ASP A 90 6.37 1.42 -3.63
CA ASP A 90 5.30 0.65 -4.30
C ASP A 90 3.92 1.26 -4.01
N LEU A 91 3.26 1.81 -5.04
CA LEU A 91 1.89 2.31 -4.97
C LEU A 91 0.82 1.21 -4.98
N THR A 92 1.24 -0.04 -5.18
CA THR A 92 0.36 -1.18 -5.44
C THR A 92 0.47 -2.25 -4.36
N MET A 93 1.02 -1.92 -3.18
CA MET A 93 1.12 -2.86 -2.04
C MET A 93 -0.23 -3.48 -1.67
N ASP A 94 -1.33 -2.72 -1.78
CA ASP A 94 -2.70 -3.20 -1.50
C ASP A 94 -3.20 -4.28 -2.47
N ALA A 95 -2.48 -4.54 -3.56
CA ALA A 95 -2.77 -5.65 -4.46
C ALA A 95 -2.52 -7.00 -3.79
N TYR A 96 -1.60 -7.05 -2.83
CA TYR A 96 -1.36 -8.24 -2.04
C TYR A 96 -2.23 -8.26 -0.79
N GLN A 97 -3.33 -9.02 -0.85
CA GLN A 97 -4.26 -9.20 0.27
C GLN A 97 -4.21 -10.63 0.83
N GLY A 98 -3.02 -11.23 0.84
CA GLY A 98 -2.81 -12.62 1.25
C GLY A 98 -3.28 -13.66 0.21
N PHE A 99 -3.56 -13.24 -1.01
CA PHE A 99 -3.84 -14.15 -2.11
C PHE A 99 -2.55 -14.83 -2.58
N PRO A 100 -2.59 -16.12 -2.95
CA PRO A 100 -1.46 -16.78 -3.59
C PRO A 100 -0.92 -15.98 -4.77
N ALA A 101 0.39 -15.76 -4.77
CA ALA A 101 1.08 -15.00 -5.80
C ALA A 101 1.77 -15.95 -6.79
N THR A 102 1.55 -15.73 -8.08
CA THR A 102 2.21 -16.44 -9.18
C THR A 102 2.92 -15.43 -10.06
N ILE A 103 4.23 -15.56 -10.25
CA ILE A 103 4.93 -14.79 -11.29
C ILE A 103 4.52 -15.40 -12.63
N VAL A 104 3.83 -14.61 -13.46
CA VAL A 104 3.27 -15.06 -14.75
C VAL A 104 4.04 -14.52 -15.96
N GLY A 105 4.91 -13.54 -15.77
CA GLY A 105 5.82 -13.10 -16.82
C GLY A 105 7.04 -12.36 -16.27
N VAL A 106 8.17 -12.58 -16.92
CA VAL A 106 9.41 -11.78 -16.79
C VAL A 106 9.89 -11.51 -18.21
N ALA A 107 9.94 -10.25 -18.61
CA ALA A 107 10.32 -9.86 -19.96
C ALA A 107 11.24 -8.63 -19.91
N PRO A 108 12.21 -8.51 -20.84
CA PRO A 108 12.99 -7.29 -20.97
C PRO A 108 12.08 -6.12 -21.38
N ASP A 109 12.32 -4.94 -20.84
CA ASP A 109 11.54 -3.72 -21.12
C ASP A 109 12.42 -2.48 -21.38
N GLY A 110 13.69 -2.71 -21.71
CA GLY A 110 14.65 -1.65 -22.00
C GLY A 110 15.84 -2.17 -22.81
N PRO A 111 16.79 -1.29 -23.16
CA PRO A 111 17.97 -1.70 -23.90
C PRO A 111 18.80 -2.72 -23.10
N GLY A 112 19.12 -3.84 -23.77
CA GLY A 112 19.91 -4.92 -23.19
C GLY A 112 19.21 -5.63 -22.04
N ASP A 113 19.98 -5.91 -20.98
CA ASP A 113 19.58 -6.66 -19.80
C ASP A 113 19.34 -5.74 -18.58
N SER A 114 19.14 -4.45 -18.81
CA SER A 114 19.14 -3.41 -17.77
C SER A 114 17.80 -3.25 -17.05
N LEU A 115 16.71 -3.71 -17.68
CA LEU A 115 15.35 -3.50 -17.19
C LEU A 115 14.46 -4.68 -17.57
N TYR A 116 13.75 -5.21 -16.58
CA TYR A 116 12.73 -6.23 -16.78
C TYR A 116 11.39 -5.76 -16.23
N VAL A 117 10.32 -6.03 -16.98
CA VAL A 117 8.96 -6.00 -16.48
C VAL A 117 8.60 -7.37 -15.91
N VAL A 118 8.05 -7.37 -14.70
CA VAL A 118 7.56 -8.55 -14.00
C VAL A 118 6.05 -8.44 -13.83
N ARG A 119 5.33 -9.51 -14.16
CA ARG A 119 3.89 -9.60 -13.91
C ARG A 119 3.60 -10.66 -12.85
N VAL A 120 2.86 -10.27 -11.82
CA VAL A 120 2.47 -11.11 -10.69
C VAL A 120 0.96 -11.20 -10.63
N LEU A 121 0.43 -12.41 -10.78
CA LEU A 121 -0.98 -12.71 -10.58
C LEU A 121 -1.23 -13.05 -9.12
N TYR A 122 -2.20 -12.38 -8.52
CA TYR A 122 -2.76 -12.72 -7.22
C TYR A 122 -4.13 -13.34 -7.44
N ALA A 123 -4.28 -14.63 -7.15
CA ALA A 123 -5.51 -15.36 -7.39
C ALA A 123 -5.68 -16.52 -6.40
N ARG A 124 -6.94 -16.86 -6.09
CA ARG A 124 -7.29 -18.04 -5.29
C ARG A 124 -8.06 -19.02 -6.15
N GLY A 125 -7.68 -20.29 -6.13
CA GLY A 125 -8.50 -21.38 -6.64
C GLY A 125 -9.39 -21.96 -5.54
N ASP A 126 -10.54 -22.51 -5.91
CA ASP A 126 -11.25 -23.44 -5.03
C ASP A 126 -10.44 -24.75 -4.85
N SER A 127 -10.81 -25.57 -3.88
CA SER A 127 -10.10 -26.83 -3.58
C SER A 127 -10.13 -27.83 -4.73
N ALA A 128 -11.11 -27.71 -5.63
CA ALA A 128 -11.24 -28.55 -6.82
C ALA A 128 -10.44 -28.01 -8.03
N GLY A 129 -9.89 -26.80 -7.95
CA GLY A 129 -9.26 -26.11 -9.08
C GLY A 129 -10.23 -25.72 -10.20
N SER A 130 -11.55 -25.79 -9.96
CA SER A 130 -12.60 -25.58 -10.94
C SER A 130 -13.02 -24.11 -11.07
N ARG A 131 -12.76 -23.31 -10.04
CA ARG A 131 -13.04 -21.87 -10.01
C ARG A 131 -11.81 -21.10 -9.58
N ILE A 132 -11.51 -20.04 -10.32
CA ILE A 132 -10.44 -19.10 -10.02
C ILE A 132 -11.05 -17.74 -9.69
N SER A 133 -10.65 -17.19 -8.56
CA SER A 133 -10.97 -15.83 -8.12
C SER A 133 -9.72 -14.96 -8.26
N PRO A 134 -9.53 -14.28 -9.39
CA PRO A 134 -8.43 -13.33 -9.55
C PRO A 134 -8.68 -12.08 -8.69
N LEU A 135 -7.66 -11.65 -7.97
CA LEU A 135 -7.66 -10.38 -7.25
C LEU A 135 -6.90 -9.31 -8.01
N ALA A 136 -5.69 -9.61 -8.52
CA ALA A 136 -4.90 -8.57 -9.15
C ALA A 136 -3.89 -9.14 -10.14
N LEU A 137 -3.59 -8.38 -11.18
CA LEU A 137 -2.40 -8.57 -12.00
C LEU A 137 -1.52 -7.34 -11.82
N GLN A 138 -0.46 -7.48 -11.02
CA GLN A 138 0.48 -6.42 -10.71
C GLN A 138 1.65 -6.46 -11.67
N ARG A 139 2.12 -5.29 -12.07
CA ARG A 139 3.28 -5.04 -12.90
C ARG A 139 4.33 -4.31 -12.07
N LEU A 140 5.48 -4.93 -11.91
CA LEU A 140 6.66 -4.37 -11.24
C LEU A 140 7.80 -4.23 -12.25
N PHE A 141 8.73 -3.33 -11.98
CA PHE A 141 9.94 -3.16 -12.78
C PHE A 141 11.16 -3.57 -11.98
N ALA A 142 11.99 -4.46 -12.52
CA ALA A 142 13.29 -4.81 -11.95
C ALA A 142 14.40 -4.10 -12.74
N VAL A 143 15.08 -3.17 -12.07
CA VAL A 143 16.15 -2.33 -12.63
C VAL A 143 17.49 -2.89 -12.20
N ARG A 144 18.41 -3.07 -13.15
CA ARG A 144 19.77 -3.50 -12.86
C ARG A 144 20.49 -2.40 -12.09
N GLU A 145 21.01 -2.74 -10.91
CA GLU A 145 21.70 -1.79 -10.05
C GLU A 145 22.91 -2.45 -9.37
N SER A 146 24.05 -1.76 -9.38
CA SER A 146 25.26 -2.23 -8.72
C SER A 146 25.06 -2.32 -7.21
N GLY A 147 25.56 -3.41 -6.60
CA GLY A 147 25.39 -3.67 -5.17
C GLY A 147 23.98 -4.08 -4.73
N ALA A 148 23.05 -4.29 -5.68
CA ALA A 148 21.74 -4.86 -5.36
C ALA A 148 21.86 -6.35 -4.98
N PRO A 149 21.10 -6.87 -4.00
CA PRO A 149 21.25 -8.25 -3.52
C PRO A 149 21.07 -9.33 -4.60
N PHE A 150 20.27 -9.04 -5.62
CA PHE A 150 20.02 -9.91 -6.76
C PHE A 150 20.63 -9.39 -8.06
N GLY A 151 21.46 -8.34 -8.00
CA GLY A 151 21.87 -7.56 -9.17
C GLY A 151 20.77 -6.65 -9.75
N PHE A 152 19.57 -6.68 -9.15
CA PHE A 152 18.42 -5.86 -9.51
C PHE A 152 17.71 -5.34 -8.25
N ARG A 153 16.99 -4.23 -8.39
CA ARG A 153 16.00 -3.73 -7.42
C ARG A 153 14.66 -3.47 -8.09
N LEU A 154 13.58 -3.56 -7.34
CA LEU A 154 12.24 -3.21 -7.80
C LEU A 154 12.07 -1.69 -7.87
N SER A 155 11.27 -1.19 -8.81
CA SER A 155 11.00 0.23 -9.02
C SER A 155 9.54 0.42 -9.43
N GLY A 156 9.00 1.60 -9.13
CA GLY A 156 7.61 1.95 -9.40
C GLY A 156 7.29 2.04 -10.89
N ALA A 157 6.08 1.62 -11.25
CA ALA A 157 5.60 1.68 -12.63
C ALA A 157 5.29 3.11 -13.09
N LEU A 158 4.74 3.93 -12.17
CA LEU A 158 4.14 5.22 -12.51
C LEU A 158 5.07 6.14 -13.32
N PRO A 159 6.30 6.48 -12.86
CA PRO A 159 7.16 7.38 -13.63
C PRO A 159 7.52 6.84 -15.02
N ARG A 160 7.61 5.52 -15.19
CA ARG A 160 7.97 4.90 -16.47
C ARG A 160 6.82 4.92 -17.45
N LEU A 161 5.62 4.59 -16.97
CA LEU A 161 4.43 4.50 -17.80
C LEU A 161 3.83 5.87 -18.15
N THR A 162 4.25 6.92 -17.45
CA THR A 162 3.74 8.29 -17.65
C THR A 162 4.80 9.30 -18.10
N ASP A 163 6.04 8.87 -18.37
CA ASP A 163 7.15 9.78 -18.76
C ASP A 163 6.79 10.68 -19.96
N GLY A 164 6.09 10.13 -20.94
CA GLY A 164 5.64 10.83 -22.15
C GLY A 164 4.27 11.50 -22.05
N TRP A 165 3.62 11.51 -20.88
CA TRP A 165 2.30 12.12 -20.74
C TRP A 165 2.38 13.64 -20.78
N GLU A 166 1.34 14.28 -21.33
CA GLU A 166 1.22 15.74 -21.26
C GLU A 166 1.10 16.16 -19.80
N ARG A 167 1.73 17.29 -19.45
CA ARG A 167 1.71 17.84 -18.10
C ARG A 167 1.30 19.30 -18.11
N ARG A 168 0.47 19.68 -17.14
CA ARG A 168 0.15 21.07 -16.83
C ARG A 168 0.31 21.29 -15.34
N THR A 169 1.00 22.36 -14.95
CA THR A 169 1.17 22.71 -13.53
C THR A 169 0.46 24.02 -13.24
N LYS A 170 -0.32 24.05 -12.16
CA LYS A 170 -0.88 25.28 -11.61
C LYS A 170 -0.89 25.23 -10.10
N GLY A 171 -0.30 26.24 -9.48
CA GLY A 171 -0.10 26.27 -8.03
C GLY A 171 0.65 25.03 -7.55
N ARG A 172 0.04 24.28 -6.64
CA ARG A 172 0.61 23.08 -6.01
C ARG A 172 0.28 21.78 -6.75
N VAL A 173 -0.44 21.84 -7.87
CA VAL A 173 -0.93 20.65 -8.57
C VAL A 173 -0.27 20.53 -9.93
N THR A 174 0.30 19.36 -10.22
CA THR A 174 0.67 18.96 -11.57
C THR A 174 -0.31 17.92 -12.08
N PHE A 175 -0.98 18.25 -13.17
CA PHE A 175 -1.92 17.41 -13.87
C PHE A 175 -1.17 16.64 -14.96
N TRP A 176 -1.25 15.32 -14.91
CA TRP A 176 -0.67 14.38 -15.86
C TRP A 176 -1.79 13.76 -16.68
N TYR A 177 -1.72 13.88 -18.00
CA TYR A 177 -2.80 13.50 -18.90
C TYR A 177 -2.47 12.23 -19.65
N ALA A 178 -3.32 11.21 -19.49
CA ALA A 178 -3.26 10.04 -20.35
C ALA A 178 -3.42 10.47 -21.81
N PRO A 179 -2.77 9.77 -22.77
CA PRO A 179 -2.90 10.09 -24.19
C PRO A 179 -4.36 10.23 -24.64
N GLY A 180 -4.66 11.36 -25.28
CA GLY A 180 -6.01 11.68 -25.77
C GLY A 180 -6.91 12.46 -24.81
N GLN A 181 -6.54 12.61 -23.53
CA GLN A 181 -7.25 13.52 -22.63
C GLN A 181 -7.06 14.98 -23.05
N GLN A 182 -8.07 15.81 -22.80
CA GLN A 182 -8.06 17.23 -23.16
C GLN A 182 -8.07 18.08 -21.89
N PRO A 183 -7.03 18.88 -21.63
CA PRO A 183 -6.98 19.74 -20.46
C PRO A 183 -8.11 20.78 -20.42
N ASP A 184 -8.77 20.91 -19.28
CA ASP A 184 -9.77 21.95 -19.02
C ASP A 184 -9.18 23.04 -18.10
N SER A 185 -8.88 24.20 -18.69
CA SER A 185 -8.27 25.31 -17.96
C SER A 185 -9.10 25.84 -16.78
N ALA A 186 -10.44 25.74 -16.86
CA ALA A 186 -11.33 26.20 -15.81
C ALA A 186 -11.26 25.24 -14.62
N LYS A 187 -11.31 23.92 -14.88
CA LYS A 187 -11.15 22.89 -13.84
C LYS A 187 -9.77 22.92 -13.20
N ILE A 188 -8.70 23.08 -13.99
CA ILE A 188 -7.32 23.24 -13.48
C ILE A 188 -7.23 24.43 -12.51
N SER A 189 -7.82 25.56 -12.90
CA SER A 189 -7.85 26.78 -12.08
C SER A 189 -8.62 26.56 -10.79
N HIS A 190 -9.81 25.98 -10.89
CA HIS A 190 -10.67 25.67 -9.75
C HIS A 190 -9.96 24.74 -8.76
N THR A 191 -9.39 23.62 -9.22
CA THR A 191 -8.72 22.64 -8.36
C THR A 191 -7.47 23.23 -7.70
N SER A 192 -6.69 24.06 -8.40
CA SER A 192 -5.56 24.76 -7.79
C SER A 192 -6.00 25.68 -6.64
N SER A 193 -7.07 26.45 -6.83
CA SER A 193 -7.60 27.32 -5.76
C SER A 193 -8.25 26.53 -4.63
N PHE A 194 -8.90 25.41 -4.96
CA PHE A 194 -9.51 24.51 -3.99
C PHE A 194 -8.49 24.03 -2.96
N VAL A 195 -7.29 23.61 -3.39
CA VAL A 195 -6.22 23.13 -2.50
C VAL A 195 -5.90 24.12 -1.38
N ASP A 196 -5.63 25.37 -1.75
CA ASP A 196 -5.28 26.40 -0.76
C ASP A 196 -6.49 26.76 0.10
N SER A 197 -7.70 26.83 -0.47
CA SER A 197 -8.92 27.16 0.28
C SER A 197 -9.27 26.12 1.35
N VAL A 198 -9.12 24.83 1.05
CA VAL A 198 -9.38 23.74 2.00
C VAL A 198 -8.31 23.71 3.09
N ALA A 199 -7.04 23.89 2.74
CA ALA A 199 -5.97 23.97 3.73
C ALA A 199 -6.20 25.10 4.74
N VAL A 200 -6.62 26.29 4.25
CA VAL A 200 -6.98 27.43 5.09
C VAL A 200 -8.21 27.12 5.95
N LEU A 201 -9.29 26.61 5.36
CA LEU A 201 -10.55 26.33 6.06
C LEU A 201 -10.34 25.38 7.25
N PHE A 202 -9.57 24.32 7.05
CA PHE A 202 -9.29 23.31 8.08
C PHE A 202 -8.08 23.62 8.95
N HIS A 203 -7.41 24.77 8.72
CA HIS A 203 -6.20 25.17 9.44
C HIS A 203 -5.10 24.09 9.42
N VAL A 204 -4.92 23.44 8.26
CA VAL A 204 -3.90 22.43 8.04
C VAL A 204 -2.80 22.97 7.12
N PRO A 205 -1.55 22.48 7.22
CA PRO A 205 -0.52 22.84 6.26
C PRO A 205 -0.95 22.42 4.84
N PRO A 206 -0.86 23.31 3.84
CA PRO A 206 -1.13 22.90 2.47
C PRO A 206 -0.08 21.87 2.03
N PRO A 207 -0.45 20.91 1.17
CA PRO A 207 0.53 19.96 0.64
C PRO A 207 1.64 20.70 -0.13
N ASN A 208 2.85 20.15 -0.07
CA ASN A 208 3.97 20.69 -0.84
C ASN A 208 3.72 20.57 -2.35
N HIS A 209 3.11 19.46 -2.76
CA HIS A 209 2.82 19.14 -4.16
C HIS A 209 1.74 18.07 -4.25
N ILE A 210 0.92 18.10 -5.30
CA ILE A 210 -0.03 17.06 -5.69
C ILE A 210 0.21 16.68 -7.15
N ASP A 211 0.35 15.38 -7.43
CA ASP A 211 0.36 14.84 -8.79
C ASP A 211 -1.01 14.21 -9.10
N MET A 212 -1.77 14.82 -10.01
CA MET A 212 -3.09 14.36 -10.40
C MET A 212 -3.05 13.72 -11.79
N TYR A 213 -3.32 12.42 -11.88
CA TYR A 213 -3.32 11.64 -13.11
C TYR A 213 -4.74 11.56 -13.66
N VAL A 214 -4.99 12.26 -14.76
CA VAL A 214 -6.28 12.35 -15.45
C VAL A 214 -6.32 11.31 -16.55
N THR A 215 -7.28 10.39 -16.46
CA THR A 215 -7.42 9.26 -17.38
C THR A 215 -8.87 9.08 -17.82
N ARG A 216 -9.10 8.29 -18.87
CA ARG A 216 -10.45 8.02 -19.40
C ARG A 216 -11.26 7.03 -18.56
N SER A 217 -10.58 6.25 -17.72
CA SER A 217 -11.20 5.23 -16.87
C SER A 217 -10.30 4.90 -15.68
N MET A 218 -10.89 4.33 -14.62
CA MET A 218 -10.10 3.87 -13.48
C MET A 218 -9.15 2.72 -13.86
N GLU A 219 -9.51 1.85 -14.81
CA GLU A 219 -8.57 0.82 -15.26
C GLU A 219 -7.33 1.42 -15.95
N GLU A 220 -7.48 2.56 -16.63
CA GLU A 220 -6.32 3.27 -17.21
C GLU A 220 -5.45 3.90 -16.12
N ALA A 221 -6.03 4.49 -15.07
CA ALA A 221 -5.29 5.01 -13.94
C ALA A 221 -4.56 3.90 -13.16
N GLN A 222 -5.21 2.75 -12.99
CA GLN A 222 -4.61 1.56 -12.37
C GLN A 222 -3.44 1.02 -13.17
N ARG A 223 -3.58 0.91 -14.49
CA ARG A 223 -2.47 0.51 -15.36
C ARG A 223 -1.28 1.44 -15.23
N ALA A 224 -1.51 2.75 -15.08
CA ALA A 224 -0.43 3.72 -14.90
C ALA A 224 0.38 3.46 -13.61
N ILE A 225 -0.25 3.05 -12.51
CA ILE A 225 0.47 2.71 -11.27
C ILE A 225 1.02 1.27 -11.23
N GLY A 226 0.78 0.47 -12.27
CA GLY A 226 1.25 -0.92 -12.36
C GLY A 226 0.21 -1.98 -11.96
N LEU A 227 -1.08 -1.67 -12.02
CA LEU A 227 -2.15 -2.67 -11.89
C LEU A 227 -2.79 -2.92 -13.26
N ASP A 228 -2.41 -4.02 -13.89
CA ASP A 228 -2.99 -4.48 -15.17
C ASP A 228 -4.42 -4.99 -14.99
N PHE A 229 -4.74 -5.47 -13.78
CA PHE A 229 -6.09 -5.85 -13.37
C PHE A 229 -6.22 -5.65 -11.85
N PHE A 230 -7.34 -5.08 -11.42
CA PHE A 230 -7.80 -5.04 -10.03
C PHE A 230 -9.32 -4.88 -10.03
N PRO A 231 -10.09 -5.62 -9.21
CA PRO A 231 -11.54 -5.54 -9.21
C PRO A 231 -11.98 -4.20 -8.66
N GLU A 232 -12.67 -3.43 -9.50
CA GLU A 232 -13.41 -2.25 -9.10
C GLU A 232 -14.82 -2.64 -8.65
N ALA A 233 -15.37 -1.89 -7.70
CA ALA A 233 -16.77 -2.04 -7.37
C ALA A 233 -17.63 -1.65 -8.58
N SER A 234 -18.79 -2.28 -8.73
CA SER A 234 -19.77 -1.89 -9.76
C SER A 234 -20.11 -0.40 -9.68
N ALA A 235 -20.55 0.14 -10.82
CA ALA A 235 -20.66 1.58 -11.16
C ALA A 235 -21.43 2.50 -10.21
N ASP A 236 -22.02 1.99 -9.12
CA ASP A 236 -22.78 2.72 -8.12
C ASP A 236 -21.99 3.07 -6.84
N ARG A 237 -20.80 2.49 -6.63
CA ARG A 237 -20.03 2.66 -5.37
C ARG A 237 -18.70 3.41 -5.50
N GLY A 238 -18.23 3.68 -6.71
CA GLY A 238 -16.99 4.42 -6.96
C GLY A 238 -17.23 5.51 -7.99
N ARG A 239 -16.87 6.76 -7.66
CA ARG A 239 -16.91 7.87 -8.63
C ARG A 239 -15.72 7.86 -9.60
N GLY A 240 -14.90 6.80 -9.58
CA GLY A 240 -13.81 6.54 -10.52
C GLY A 240 -12.50 7.23 -10.16
N GLY A 241 -12.22 7.48 -8.88
CA GLY A 241 -11.00 8.15 -8.43
C GLY A 241 -10.42 7.52 -7.17
N ARG A 242 -9.16 7.86 -6.89
CA ARG A 242 -8.44 7.38 -5.71
C ARG A 242 -7.30 8.32 -5.31
N ALA A 243 -7.30 8.77 -4.07
CA ALA A 243 -6.11 9.33 -3.43
C ALA A 243 -5.11 8.23 -3.01
N LEU A 244 -3.83 8.45 -3.29
CA LEU A 244 -2.73 7.55 -2.97
C LEU A 244 -1.68 8.26 -2.10
N PHE A 245 -0.80 7.48 -1.49
CA PHE A 245 0.33 8.00 -0.75
C PHE A 245 1.24 8.88 -1.64
N GLY A 246 1.94 9.83 -1.02
CA GLY A 246 2.88 10.71 -1.71
C GLY A 246 2.25 11.91 -2.43
N GLY A 247 0.97 12.20 -2.16
CA GLY A 247 0.27 13.32 -2.78
C GLY A 247 -0.21 13.01 -4.20
N ILE A 248 -0.52 11.75 -4.49
CA ILE A 248 -0.93 11.30 -5.81
C ILE A 248 -2.45 11.14 -5.84
N VAL A 249 -3.09 11.67 -6.88
CA VAL A 249 -4.52 11.50 -7.15
C VAL A 249 -4.69 10.79 -8.49
N LEU A 250 -5.47 9.72 -8.49
CA LEU A 250 -5.96 9.08 -9.70
C LEU A 250 -7.36 9.59 -10.00
N ALA A 251 -7.54 10.22 -11.16
CA ALA A 251 -8.82 10.73 -11.63
C ALA A 251 -9.23 9.98 -12.91
N GLY A 252 -9.85 8.81 -12.70
CA GLY A 252 -10.30 7.92 -13.78
C GLY A 252 -11.74 8.12 -14.21
N ASN A 253 -12.39 9.21 -13.81
CA ASN A 253 -13.70 9.60 -14.31
C ASN A 253 -13.56 10.83 -15.20
N PRO A 254 -13.66 10.69 -16.53
CA PRO A 254 -13.45 11.79 -17.47
C PRO A 254 -14.50 12.90 -17.34
N ALA A 255 -15.69 12.62 -16.79
CA ALA A 255 -16.69 13.66 -16.54
C ALA A 255 -16.21 14.67 -15.48
N LEU A 256 -15.48 14.17 -14.47
CA LEU A 256 -14.90 15.00 -13.42
C LEU A 256 -13.55 15.56 -13.86
N GLY A 257 -12.65 14.69 -14.34
CA GLY A 257 -11.30 15.05 -14.78
C GLY A 257 -10.52 15.78 -13.69
N GLU A 258 -9.92 16.91 -14.02
CA GLU A 258 -9.20 17.79 -13.10
C GLU A 258 -10.07 18.31 -11.97
N GLY A 259 -11.39 18.35 -12.17
CA GLY A 259 -12.37 18.82 -11.19
C GLY A 259 -12.74 17.79 -10.12
N TYR A 260 -12.07 16.64 -10.06
CA TYR A 260 -12.33 15.60 -9.06
C TYR A 260 -11.74 15.95 -7.69
N VAL A 261 -12.25 17.03 -7.10
CA VAL A 261 -11.75 17.64 -5.87
C VAL A 261 -11.95 16.78 -4.61
N HIS A 262 -12.86 15.80 -4.63
CA HIS A 262 -13.05 14.81 -3.55
C HIS A 262 -11.74 14.07 -3.22
N GLU A 263 -11.05 13.52 -4.23
CA GLU A 263 -9.78 12.82 -4.01
C GLU A 263 -8.65 13.79 -3.64
N VAL A 264 -8.74 15.04 -4.09
CA VAL A 264 -7.79 16.10 -3.71
C VAL A 264 -7.96 16.45 -2.23
N ALA A 265 -9.18 16.48 -1.71
CA ALA A 265 -9.45 16.70 -0.29
C ALA A 265 -8.82 15.61 0.58
N HIS A 266 -8.91 14.33 0.16
CA HIS A 266 -8.22 13.22 0.84
C HIS A 266 -6.71 13.44 0.96
N VAL A 267 -6.06 14.00 -0.07
CA VAL A 267 -4.61 14.33 -0.03
C VAL A 267 -4.29 15.46 0.93
N ILE A 268 -5.13 16.51 0.99
CA ILE A 268 -4.91 17.69 1.84
C ILE A 268 -5.17 17.35 3.31
N LEU A 269 -6.28 16.67 3.58
CA LEU A 269 -6.84 16.47 4.91
C LEU A 269 -6.32 15.17 5.57
N GLY A 270 -5.95 14.18 4.75
CA GLY A 270 -5.50 12.86 5.19
C GLY A 270 -4.39 12.91 6.25
N PRO A 271 -3.27 13.63 6.04
CA PRO A 271 -2.18 13.66 7.02
C PRO A 271 -2.60 14.11 8.43
N THR A 272 -3.60 15.00 8.54
CA THR A 272 -4.08 15.53 9.82
C THR A 272 -5.18 14.67 10.44
N PHE A 273 -6.08 14.11 9.63
CA PHE A 273 -7.24 13.36 10.12
C PHE A 273 -7.11 11.84 9.96
N ASN A 274 -5.94 11.33 9.55
CA ASN A 274 -5.64 9.91 9.48
C ASN A 274 -5.96 9.20 10.79
N GLY A 275 -6.64 8.04 10.70
CA GLY A 275 -7.07 7.23 11.86
C GLY A 275 -8.49 7.50 12.37
N ARG A 276 -9.23 8.44 11.75
CA ARG A 276 -10.68 8.58 11.97
C ARG A 276 -11.47 7.49 11.22
N SER A 277 -12.78 7.42 11.47
CA SER A 277 -13.64 6.45 10.80
C SER A 277 -13.71 6.73 9.30
N ARG A 278 -13.93 5.67 8.50
CA ARG A 278 -14.14 5.80 7.04
C ARG A 278 -15.27 6.78 6.72
N LEU A 279 -16.35 6.76 7.49
CA LEU A 279 -17.49 7.67 7.31
C LEU A 279 -17.07 9.14 7.47
N PHE A 280 -16.22 9.44 8.45
CA PHE A 280 -15.70 10.80 8.63
C PHE A 280 -14.83 11.22 7.45
N ASN A 281 -13.90 10.37 7.04
CA ASN A 281 -12.96 10.69 5.96
C ASN A 281 -13.68 10.91 4.62
N GLU A 282 -14.66 10.08 4.27
CA GLU A 282 -15.45 10.28 3.04
C GLU A 282 -16.47 11.42 3.13
N GLY A 283 -16.91 11.78 4.34
CA GLY A 283 -17.87 12.86 4.55
C GLY A 283 -17.24 14.26 4.59
N VAL A 284 -15.96 14.35 4.94
CA VAL A 284 -15.21 15.63 4.94
C VAL A 284 -14.60 15.95 3.57
N ALA A 285 -14.37 14.93 2.74
CA ALA A 285 -13.92 15.04 1.35
C ALA A 285 -15.07 15.45 0.41
#